data_AF-A0A2U2HC07-F1
#
_entry.id   AF-A0A2U2HC07-F1
#
_cell.length_a   1.000
_cell.length_b   1.000
_cell.length_c   1.000
_cell.angle_alpha   90.00
_cell.angle_beta   90.00
_cell.angle_gamma   90.00
#
_symmetry.space_group_name_H-M   'P 1'
#
loop_
_entity.id
_entity.type
_entity.pdbx_description
1 polymer ?
#
loop_
_entity_poly.entity_id
_entity_poly.type
_entity_poly.pdbx_seq_one_letter_code
_entity_poly.pdbx_strand_id
1 'polypeptide(L)'
;MRAGAGAGARMLVSLLMAALMAGAAVVTWAITPTAKLAATRPAVDLPAMVPSVIGEWREDKGMVAAVVNPETEAALSKLYAQTISRSYVHRDGRRVMLSIAYGRDQGGEATQVHRPEFCYAAQGFSLDEQADGALATPHGAIPVRRMVAVQGARVEPITYWITVGDRATLPGLGRKLAQLSYGLNGAVPDGLLFRVSSIGRDKAQAYRDQDAFANALLAAASPAQRVRLAGLAPVPSAAPGASSLTPSAAPSIVPAAAPPTAPPNASP
;
A
#
# COMPACT_ATOMS: atom_id res chain seq x y z
N MET A 1 3.13 -54.22 -45.02
CA MET A 1 2.63 -52.83 -45.00
C MET A 1 1.98 -52.53 -43.65
N ARG A 2 2.70 -51.92 -42.70
CA ARG A 2 2.15 -51.53 -41.39
C ARG A 2 2.78 -50.22 -40.87
N ALA A 3 2.96 -49.26 -41.78
CA ALA A 3 3.60 -47.98 -41.48
C ALA A 3 2.61 -46.81 -41.31
N GLY A 4 1.31 -46.99 -41.58
CA GLY A 4 0.33 -45.90 -41.65
C GLY A 4 -0.33 -45.50 -40.32
N ALA A 5 -0.51 -46.43 -39.38
CA ALA A 5 -1.31 -46.19 -38.17
C ALA A 5 -0.63 -45.24 -37.15
N GLY A 6 0.71 -45.24 -37.09
CA GLY A 6 1.47 -44.37 -36.18
C GLY A 6 1.62 -42.92 -36.68
N ALA A 7 1.57 -42.71 -38.00
CA ALA A 7 1.70 -41.37 -38.59
C ALA A 7 0.43 -40.53 -38.38
N GLY A 8 -0.76 -41.15 -38.53
CA GLY A 8 -2.04 -40.47 -38.29
C GLY A 8 -2.23 -40.03 -36.83
N ALA A 9 -1.90 -40.90 -35.87
CA ALA A 9 -1.96 -40.58 -34.45
C ALA A 9 -0.98 -39.45 -34.06
N ARG A 10 0.24 -39.46 -34.61
CA ARG A 10 1.23 -38.38 -34.41
C ARG A 10 0.75 -37.06 -35.00
N MET A 11 0.13 -37.07 -36.18
CA MET A 11 -0.40 -35.85 -36.81
C MET A 11 -1.57 -35.26 -36.02
N LEU A 12 -2.44 -36.11 -35.47
CA LEU A 12 -3.58 -35.68 -34.65
C LEU A 12 -3.12 -35.05 -33.33
N VAL A 13 -2.12 -35.64 -32.67
CA VAL A 13 -1.49 -35.05 -31.47
C VAL A 13 -0.82 -33.71 -31.80
N SER A 14 -0.11 -33.59 -32.91
CA SER A 14 0.51 -32.33 -33.33
C SER A 14 -0.52 -31.23 -33.61
N LEU A 15 -1.64 -31.56 -34.26
CA LEU A 15 -2.72 -30.60 -34.51
C LEU A 15 -3.42 -30.17 -33.22
N LEU A 16 -3.65 -31.11 -32.29
CA LEU A 16 -4.20 -30.78 -30.97
C LEU A 16 -3.25 -29.86 -30.19
N MET A 17 -1.94 -30.14 -30.21
CA MET A 17 -0.95 -29.27 -29.57
C MET A 17 -0.89 -27.89 -30.21
N ALA A 18 -0.91 -27.81 -31.55
CA ALA A 18 -0.96 -26.53 -32.25
C ALA A 18 -2.22 -25.72 -31.91
N ALA A 19 -3.39 -26.38 -31.85
CA ALA A 19 -4.64 -25.76 -31.45
C ALA A 19 -4.62 -25.28 -30.00
N LEU A 20 -4.06 -26.07 -29.08
CA LEU A 20 -3.88 -25.68 -27.67
C LEU A 20 -2.93 -24.49 -27.53
N MET A 21 -1.81 -24.48 -28.26
CA MET A 21 -0.86 -23.36 -28.24
C MET A 21 -1.47 -22.08 -28.85
N ALA A 22 -2.17 -22.18 -29.97
CA ALA A 22 -2.87 -21.05 -30.58
C ALA A 22 -4.00 -20.53 -29.68
N GLY A 23 -4.77 -21.44 -29.07
CA GLY A 23 -5.79 -21.10 -28.09
C GLY A 23 -5.20 -20.38 -26.87
N ALA A 24 -4.08 -20.88 -26.33
CA ALA A 24 -3.37 -20.22 -25.24
C ALA A 24 -2.85 -18.83 -25.64
N ALA A 25 -2.34 -18.66 -26.86
CA ALA A 25 -1.89 -17.36 -27.37
C ALA A 25 -3.04 -16.35 -27.50
N VAL A 26 -4.18 -16.77 -28.06
CA VAL A 26 -5.39 -15.94 -28.19
C VAL A 26 -5.95 -15.56 -26.82
N VAL A 27 -6.05 -16.52 -25.90
CA VAL A 27 -6.49 -16.28 -24.52
C VAL A 27 -5.53 -15.29 -23.84
N THR A 28 -4.22 -15.50 -23.95
CA THR A 28 -3.20 -14.60 -23.37
C THR A 28 -3.34 -13.19 -23.93
N TRP A 29 -3.47 -13.04 -25.25
CA TRP A 29 -3.67 -11.74 -25.89
C TRP A 29 -4.95 -11.05 -25.40
N ALA A 30 -6.06 -11.79 -25.29
CA ALA A 30 -7.34 -11.25 -24.85
C ALA A 30 -7.36 -10.83 -23.36
N ILE A 31 -6.63 -11.55 -22.49
CA ILE A 31 -6.58 -11.25 -21.04
C ILE A 31 -5.40 -10.34 -20.65
N THR A 32 -4.52 -9.98 -21.59
CA THR A 32 -3.38 -9.10 -21.28
C THR A 32 -3.87 -7.69 -20.98
N PRO A 33 -3.63 -7.14 -19.78
CA PRO A 33 -4.09 -5.81 -19.41
C PRO A 33 -3.31 -4.75 -20.19
N THR A 34 -4.01 -3.84 -20.88
CA THR A 34 -3.38 -2.77 -21.67
C THR A 34 -3.80 -1.37 -21.22
N ALA A 35 -4.90 -1.25 -20.48
CA ALA A 35 -5.41 0.04 -20.01
C ALA A 35 -4.67 0.50 -18.74
N LYS A 36 -3.78 1.48 -18.87
CA LYS A 36 -3.03 2.04 -17.72
C LYS A 36 -3.95 2.89 -16.85
N LEU A 37 -4.11 2.53 -15.57
CA LEU A 37 -4.89 3.34 -14.61
C LEU A 37 -4.30 4.75 -14.43
N ALA A 38 -2.98 4.91 -14.56
CA ALA A 38 -2.33 6.21 -14.53
C ALA A 38 -2.69 7.14 -15.71
N ALA A 39 -3.31 6.63 -16.78
CA ALA A 39 -3.75 7.42 -17.93
C ALA A 39 -5.22 7.88 -17.82
N THR A 40 -6.00 7.25 -16.94
CA THR A 40 -7.44 7.52 -16.76
C THR A 40 -7.73 8.33 -15.49
N ARG A 41 -6.70 8.69 -14.72
CA ARG A 41 -6.79 9.41 -13.45
C ARG A 41 -6.07 10.76 -13.53
N PRO A 42 -6.40 11.73 -12.65
CA PRO A 42 -5.58 12.93 -12.49
C PRO A 42 -4.12 12.55 -12.24
N ALA A 43 -3.21 13.29 -12.88
CA ALA A 43 -1.77 13.08 -12.72
C ALA A 43 -1.39 13.19 -11.24
N VAL A 44 -0.48 12.31 -10.80
CA VAL A 44 0.16 12.45 -9.49
C VAL A 44 1.07 13.66 -9.53
N ASP A 45 1.00 14.50 -8.49
CA ASP A 45 1.94 15.57 -8.23
C ASP A 45 2.45 15.39 -6.79
N LEU A 46 3.56 14.67 -6.64
CA LEU A 46 4.13 14.38 -5.33
C LEU A 46 4.48 15.66 -4.55
N PRO A 47 5.11 16.69 -5.15
CA PRO A 47 5.32 17.97 -4.50
C PRO A 47 4.04 18.62 -3.94
N ALA A 48 2.92 18.56 -4.66
CA ALA A 48 1.65 19.10 -4.17
C ALA A 48 1.00 18.22 -3.10
N MET A 49 1.19 16.91 -3.15
CA MET A 49 0.66 15.95 -2.17
C MET A 49 1.44 15.94 -0.84
N VAL A 50 2.69 16.38 -0.87
CA VAL A 50 3.61 16.37 0.27
C VAL A 50 4.04 17.81 0.57
N PRO A 51 3.28 18.56 1.38
CA PRO A 51 3.56 19.96 1.65
C PRO A 51 4.79 20.14 2.54
N SER A 52 5.48 21.28 2.43
CA SER A 52 6.64 21.59 3.28
C SER A 52 6.30 21.79 4.76
N VAL A 53 5.01 21.88 5.11
CA VAL A 53 4.53 21.96 6.49
C VAL A 53 3.37 20.98 6.65
N ILE A 54 3.46 20.12 7.66
CA ILE A 54 2.50 19.05 7.96
C ILE A 54 2.20 19.10 9.45
N GLY A 55 1.11 19.76 9.85
CA GLY A 55 0.83 20.02 11.26
C GLY A 55 2.03 20.72 11.93
N GLU A 56 2.60 20.07 12.94
CA GLU A 56 3.77 20.55 13.70
C GLU A 56 5.14 20.16 13.07
N TRP A 57 5.12 19.48 11.92
CA TRP A 57 6.32 19.11 11.17
C TRP A 57 6.63 20.16 10.11
N ARG A 58 7.90 20.55 10.00
CA ARG A 58 8.40 21.47 8.97
C ARG A 58 9.53 20.80 8.20
N GLU A 59 9.52 20.98 6.89
CA GLU A 59 10.60 20.50 6.03
C GLU A 59 11.92 21.17 6.44
N ASP A 60 12.92 20.35 6.77
CA ASP A 60 14.28 20.80 7.00
C ASP A 60 15.04 20.81 5.68
N LYS A 61 15.09 22.00 5.06
CA LYS A 61 15.83 22.25 3.82
C LYS A 61 17.35 22.27 4.00
N GLY A 62 17.84 22.33 5.24
CA GLY A 62 19.27 22.31 5.55
C GLY A 62 19.86 20.89 5.56
N MET A 63 19.02 19.87 5.76
CA MET A 63 19.40 18.47 5.54
C MET A 63 19.33 18.17 4.05
N VAL A 64 20.47 18.31 3.36
CA VAL A 64 20.62 17.92 1.95
C VAL A 64 20.15 16.47 1.79
N ALA A 65 19.14 16.26 0.94
CA ALA A 65 18.75 14.91 0.50
C ALA A 65 20.03 14.22 0.02
N ALA A 66 20.36 13.06 0.57
CA ALA A 66 21.59 12.33 0.25
C ALA A 66 21.82 12.38 -1.26
N VAL A 67 22.96 12.95 -1.68
CA VAL A 67 23.30 13.15 -3.10
C VAL A 67 23.22 11.79 -3.77
N VAL A 68 22.13 11.57 -4.51
CA VAL A 68 21.96 10.36 -5.30
C VAL A 68 22.94 10.50 -6.46
N ASN A 69 23.83 9.52 -6.63
CA ASN A 69 24.77 9.59 -7.74
C ASN A 69 23.97 9.62 -9.09
N PRO A 70 24.48 10.27 -10.14
CA PRO A 70 23.73 10.44 -11.40
C PRO A 70 23.33 9.12 -12.09
N GLU A 71 24.10 8.05 -11.91
CA GLU A 71 23.80 6.72 -12.46
C GLU A 71 22.63 6.07 -11.72
N THR A 72 22.58 6.26 -10.40
CA THR A 72 21.49 5.82 -9.54
C THR A 72 20.22 6.62 -9.85
N GLU A 73 20.34 7.93 -10.07
CA GLU A 73 19.22 8.77 -10.51
C GLU A 73 18.70 8.35 -11.88
N ALA A 74 19.59 8.08 -12.84
CA ALA A 74 19.22 7.56 -14.16
C ALA A 74 18.53 6.19 -14.06
N ALA A 75 19.00 5.29 -13.19
CA ALA A 75 18.34 4.01 -12.94
C ALA A 75 16.95 4.18 -12.29
N LEU A 76 16.83 5.07 -11.30
CA LEU A 76 15.56 5.37 -10.63
C LEU A 76 14.54 6.01 -11.59
N SER A 77 14.98 6.90 -12.50
CA SER A 77 14.11 7.57 -13.48
C SER A 77 13.48 6.62 -14.51
N LYS A 78 14.13 5.48 -14.77
CA LYS A 78 13.57 4.41 -15.63
C LYS A 78 12.47 3.62 -14.92
N LEU A 79 12.48 3.60 -13.58
CA LEU A 79 11.58 2.81 -12.76
C LEU A 79 10.42 3.64 -12.18
N TYR A 80 10.68 4.91 -11.88
CA TYR A 80 9.73 5.82 -11.25
C TYR A 80 9.45 7.02 -12.13
N ALA A 81 8.18 7.35 -12.26
CA ALA A 81 7.74 8.56 -12.93
C ALA A 81 7.98 9.80 -12.08
N GLN A 82 7.91 9.69 -10.74
CA GLN A 82 8.25 10.75 -9.82
C GLN A 82 8.84 10.17 -8.54
N THR A 83 9.81 10.88 -7.96
CA THR A 83 10.35 10.59 -6.63
C THR A 83 10.41 11.88 -5.83
N ILE A 84 10.24 11.76 -4.51
CA ILE A 84 10.47 12.87 -3.59
C ILE A 84 11.19 12.35 -2.35
N SER A 85 12.18 13.10 -1.89
CA SER A 85 12.92 12.83 -0.66
C SER A 85 12.97 14.11 0.15
N ARG A 86 12.41 14.09 1.36
CA ARG A 86 12.34 15.27 2.25
C ARG A 86 12.64 14.87 3.68
N SER A 87 13.35 15.74 4.39
CA SER A 87 13.53 15.64 5.83
C SER A 87 12.56 16.58 6.52
N TYR A 88 11.94 16.14 7.61
CA TYR A 88 11.07 16.96 8.45
C TYR A 88 11.59 17.00 9.87
N VAL A 89 11.47 18.17 10.48
CA VAL A 89 11.72 18.41 11.90
C VAL A 89 10.40 18.79 12.58
N HIS A 90 10.09 18.12 13.68
CA HIS A 90 8.97 18.47 14.53
C HIS A 90 9.37 19.61 15.48
N ARG A 91 8.39 20.34 16.03
CA ARG A 91 8.63 21.45 16.98
C ARG A 91 9.47 21.09 18.22
N ASP A 92 9.54 19.81 18.58
CA ASP A 92 10.31 19.28 19.72
C ASP A 92 11.69 18.74 19.32
N GLY A 93 12.11 18.93 18.07
CA GLY A 93 13.42 18.54 17.55
C GLY A 93 13.49 17.11 16.99
N ARG A 94 12.41 16.31 17.07
CA ARG A 94 12.36 14.99 16.43
C ARG A 94 12.47 15.12 14.91
N ARG A 95 13.15 14.17 14.27
CA ARG A 95 13.45 14.20 12.83
C ARG A 95 12.99 12.92 12.14
N VAL A 96 12.37 13.08 10.98
CA VAL A 96 11.95 11.98 10.11
C VAL A 96 12.35 12.28 8.67
N MET A 97 12.72 11.25 7.94
CA MET A 97 13.03 11.30 6.52
C MET A 97 11.91 10.60 5.76
N LEU A 98 11.29 11.30 4.82
CA LEU A 98 10.26 10.79 3.93
C LEU A 98 10.87 10.53 2.55
N SER A 99 10.65 9.34 2.01
CA SER A 99 10.89 9.02 0.61
C SER A 99 9.63 8.42 0.00
N ILE A 100 9.22 8.96 -1.14
CA ILE A 100 8.11 8.44 -1.93
C ILE A 100 8.56 8.23 -3.35
N ALA A 101 8.28 7.06 -3.90
CA ALA A 101 8.58 6.72 -5.28
C ALA A 101 7.31 6.24 -5.99
N TYR A 102 6.93 6.91 -7.08
CA TYR A 102 5.70 6.65 -7.84
C TYR A 102 6.02 6.05 -9.21
N GLY A 103 5.39 4.92 -9.54
CA GLY A 103 5.47 4.27 -10.84
C GLY A 103 4.11 4.25 -11.54
N ARG A 104 4.08 4.57 -12.85
CA ARG A 104 2.85 4.56 -13.67
C ARG A 104 2.42 3.16 -14.12
N ASP A 105 3.24 2.16 -13.86
CA ASP A 105 3.04 0.77 -14.25
C ASP A 105 3.55 -0.14 -13.12
N GLN A 106 2.69 -1.00 -12.57
CA GLN A 106 3.02 -2.05 -11.60
C GLN A 106 2.57 -3.43 -12.10
N GLY A 107 2.39 -3.59 -13.41
CA GLY A 107 1.84 -4.79 -14.05
C GLY A 107 2.82 -5.96 -14.18
N GLY A 108 4.13 -5.70 -14.22
CA GLY A 108 5.16 -6.72 -14.40
C GLY A 108 6.29 -6.62 -13.38
N GLU A 109 7.00 -7.73 -13.12
CA GLU A 109 8.12 -7.79 -12.15
C GLU A 109 9.21 -6.73 -12.39
N ALA A 110 9.48 -6.39 -13.65
CA ALA A 110 10.46 -5.37 -14.04
C ALA A 110 10.02 -3.92 -13.73
N THR A 111 8.71 -3.65 -13.65
CA THR A 111 8.16 -2.32 -13.34
C THR A 111 7.76 -2.17 -11.88
N GLN A 112 7.91 -3.25 -11.09
CA GLN A 112 7.57 -3.23 -9.68
C GLN A 112 8.50 -2.29 -8.90
N VAL A 113 7.89 -1.52 -8.00
CA VAL A 113 8.66 -0.78 -7.00
C VAL A 113 9.55 -1.76 -6.24
N HIS A 114 10.87 -1.53 -6.32
CA HIS A 114 11.87 -2.36 -5.66
C HIS A 114 11.80 -2.19 -4.15
N ARG A 115 11.98 -3.30 -3.42
CA ARG A 115 11.80 -3.31 -1.97
C ARG A 115 13.01 -2.65 -1.29
N PRO A 116 12.82 -1.83 -0.24
CA PRO A 116 13.92 -1.17 0.48
C PRO A 116 15.03 -2.15 0.90
N GLU A 117 14.69 -3.37 1.26
CA GLU A 117 15.64 -4.40 1.70
C GLU A 117 16.78 -4.62 0.70
N PHE A 118 16.48 -4.65 -0.59
CA PHE A 118 17.50 -4.88 -1.63
C PHE A 118 18.40 -3.66 -1.79
N CYS A 119 17.82 -2.47 -1.77
CA CYS A 119 18.56 -1.22 -1.92
C CYS A 119 19.49 -0.98 -0.73
N TYR A 120 19.01 -1.19 0.49
CA TYR A 120 19.84 -1.02 1.70
C TYR A 120 20.95 -2.08 1.78
N ALA A 121 20.65 -3.34 1.48
CA ALA A 121 21.67 -4.38 1.43
C ALA A 121 22.73 -4.10 0.36
N ALA A 122 22.33 -3.67 -0.84
CA ALA A 122 23.26 -3.28 -1.92
C ALA A 122 24.11 -2.06 -1.57
N GLN A 123 23.62 -1.17 -0.70
CA GLN A 123 24.37 -0.03 -0.15
C GLN A 123 25.26 -0.41 1.04
N GLY A 124 25.32 -1.68 1.42
CA GLY A 124 26.16 -2.18 2.50
C GLY A 124 25.58 -2.00 3.90
N PHE A 125 24.25 -1.87 4.04
CA PHE A 125 23.60 -1.95 5.35
C PHE A 125 23.31 -3.41 5.72
N SER A 126 23.47 -3.76 7.00
CA SER A 126 22.82 -4.94 7.57
C SER A 126 21.37 -4.61 7.90
N LEU A 127 20.48 -5.58 7.71
CA LEU A 127 19.06 -5.44 7.98
C LEU A 127 18.68 -6.32 9.17
N ASP A 128 18.32 -5.68 10.26
CA ASP A 128 17.89 -6.34 11.49
C ASP A 128 16.38 -6.16 11.70
N GLU A 129 15.78 -7.10 12.42
CA GLU A 129 14.43 -6.99 12.97
C GLU A 129 13.33 -6.59 11.97
N GLN A 130 13.18 -7.39 10.91
CA GLN A 130 12.11 -7.21 9.94
C GLN A 130 10.79 -7.77 10.49
N ALA A 131 9.78 -6.92 10.62
CA ALA A 131 8.45 -7.30 11.11
C ALA A 131 7.34 -6.64 10.28
N ASP A 132 6.34 -7.45 9.94
CA ASP A 132 5.08 -6.95 9.37
C ASP A 132 4.15 -6.51 10.50
N GLY A 133 3.39 -5.45 10.25
CA GLY A 133 2.45 -4.88 11.21
C GLY A 133 1.42 -4.00 10.54
N ALA A 134 0.74 -3.20 11.36
CA ALA A 134 -0.26 -2.25 10.89
C ALA A 134 -0.03 -0.88 11.55
N LEU A 135 -0.07 0.16 10.72
CA LEU A 135 -0.10 1.55 11.17
C LEU A 135 -1.58 1.95 11.28
N ALA A 136 -2.05 2.18 12.51
CA ALA A 136 -3.40 2.61 12.75
C ALA A 136 -3.57 4.10 12.40
N THR A 137 -4.60 4.40 11.62
CA THR A 137 -5.00 5.79 11.30
C THR A 137 -6.48 5.98 11.60
N PRO A 138 -6.96 7.22 11.76
CA PRO A 138 -8.39 7.52 11.83
C PRO A 138 -9.20 7.07 10.60
N HIS A 139 -8.54 6.70 9.51
CA HIS A 139 -9.16 6.31 8.23
C HIS A 139 -9.03 4.81 7.94
N GLY A 140 -8.47 4.02 8.87
CA GLY A 140 -8.22 2.60 8.71
C GLY A 140 -6.76 2.22 8.99
N ALA A 141 -6.50 0.91 8.98
CA ALA A 141 -5.16 0.38 9.21
C ALA A 141 -4.40 0.24 7.88
N ILE A 142 -3.16 0.73 7.84
CA ILE A 142 -2.25 0.55 6.72
C ILE A 142 -1.35 -0.64 7.03
N PRO A 143 -1.27 -1.68 6.19
CA PRO A 143 -0.29 -2.73 6.38
C PRO A 143 1.11 -2.17 6.13
N VAL A 144 2.01 -2.30 7.10
CA VAL A 144 3.37 -1.75 7.06
C VAL A 144 4.39 -2.82 7.35
N ARG A 145 5.59 -2.66 6.79
CA ARG A 145 6.78 -3.39 7.22
C ARG A 145 7.73 -2.45 7.94
N ARG A 146 8.26 -2.93 9.05
CA ARG A 146 9.27 -2.25 9.85
C ARG A 146 10.58 -3.04 9.82
N MET A 147 11.69 -2.32 9.75
CA MET A 147 13.03 -2.89 9.78
C MET A 147 14.03 -1.89 10.32
N VAL A 148 15.18 -2.37 10.79
CA VAL A 148 16.30 -1.52 11.20
C VAL A 148 17.47 -1.75 10.25
N ALA A 149 17.91 -0.69 9.57
CA ALA A 149 19.11 -0.72 8.74
C ALA A 149 20.31 -0.20 9.53
N VAL A 150 21.41 -0.95 9.55
CA VAL A 150 22.63 -0.59 10.29
C VAL A 150 23.83 -0.53 9.34
N GLN A 151 24.59 0.57 9.42
CA GLN A 151 25.86 0.75 8.71
C GLN A 151 26.84 1.53 9.61
N GLY A 152 27.79 0.81 10.22
CA GLY A 152 28.74 1.40 11.16
C GLY A 152 28.02 2.07 12.35
N ALA A 153 28.20 3.38 12.51
CA ALA A 153 27.54 4.16 13.56
C ALA A 153 26.08 4.55 13.22
N ARG A 154 25.66 4.41 11.96
CA ARG A 154 24.31 4.77 11.50
C ARG A 154 23.36 3.63 11.79
N VAL A 155 22.34 3.90 12.59
CA VAL A 155 21.21 3.02 12.85
C VAL A 155 19.95 3.74 12.38
N GLU A 156 19.20 3.11 11.48
CA GLU A 156 18.06 3.71 10.81
C GLU A 156 16.84 2.78 10.87
N PRO A 157 15.94 2.98 11.86
CA PRO A 157 14.62 2.36 11.86
C PRO A 157 13.76 2.91 10.71
N ILE A 158 13.12 2.01 9.97
CA ILE A 158 12.39 2.30 8.74
C ILE A 158 10.99 1.67 8.84
N THR A 159 9.97 2.43 8.47
CA THR A 159 8.61 1.95 8.20
C THR A 159 8.28 2.20 6.74
N TYR A 160 7.76 1.21 6.04
CA TYR A 160 7.35 1.37 4.65
C TYR A 160 6.10 0.56 4.30
N TRP A 161 5.41 0.98 3.23
CA TRP A 161 4.34 0.23 2.59
C TRP A 161 4.27 0.56 1.10
N ILE A 162 3.53 -0.26 0.34
CA ILE A 162 3.34 -0.06 -1.09
C ILE A 162 1.83 0.07 -1.36
N THR A 163 1.44 1.02 -2.21
CA THR A 163 0.10 1.06 -2.79
C THR A 163 0.13 0.53 -4.22
N VAL A 164 -0.88 -0.27 -4.58
CA VAL A 164 -1.11 -0.78 -5.94
C VAL A 164 -2.54 -0.41 -6.34
N GLY A 165 -2.68 0.52 -7.27
CA GLY A 165 -3.92 1.22 -7.53
C GLY A 165 -4.41 1.92 -6.26
N ASP A 166 -5.53 1.46 -5.73
CA ASP A 166 -6.20 2.06 -4.56
C ASP A 166 -6.02 1.27 -3.26
N ARG A 167 -5.15 0.26 -3.23
CA ARG A 167 -4.96 -0.62 -2.05
C ARG A 167 -3.52 -0.62 -1.55
N ALA A 168 -3.36 -0.55 -0.23
CA ALA A 168 -2.08 -0.77 0.41
C ALA A 168 -1.83 -2.26 0.58
N THR A 169 -0.60 -2.68 0.32
CA THR A 169 -0.17 -4.07 0.40
C THR A 169 1.29 -4.14 0.80
N LEU A 170 1.66 -5.25 1.44
CA LEU A 170 3.05 -5.63 1.60
C LEU A 170 3.50 -6.55 0.46
N PRO A 171 4.80 -6.67 0.21
CA PRO A 171 5.32 -7.69 -0.71
C PRO A 171 4.84 -9.09 -0.28
N GLY A 172 4.36 -9.90 -1.24
CA GLY A 172 3.88 -11.25 -0.95
C GLY A 172 2.59 -11.60 -1.71
N LEU A 173 1.86 -12.60 -1.21
CA LEU A 173 0.69 -13.16 -1.88
C LEU A 173 -0.45 -12.15 -2.04
N GLY A 174 -0.69 -11.31 -1.02
CA GLY A 174 -1.74 -10.27 -1.06
C GLY A 174 -1.55 -9.28 -2.22
N ARG A 175 -0.30 -8.89 -2.50
CA ARG A 175 0.04 -8.03 -3.64
C ARG A 175 -0.23 -8.72 -4.98
N LYS A 176 0.19 -9.98 -5.12
CA LYS A 176 -0.06 -10.76 -6.36
C LYS A 176 -1.55 -10.90 -6.63
N LEU A 177 -2.35 -11.16 -5.60
CA LEU A 177 -3.82 -11.22 -5.72
C LEU A 177 -4.41 -9.87 -6.14
N ALA A 178 -3.94 -8.75 -5.58
CA ALA A 178 -4.38 -7.42 -5.98
C ALA A 178 -4.01 -7.13 -7.46
N GLN A 179 -2.78 -7.41 -7.87
CA GLN A 179 -2.33 -7.26 -9.26
C GLN A 179 -3.16 -8.13 -10.23
N LEU A 180 -3.39 -9.39 -9.89
CA LEU A 180 -4.24 -10.29 -10.67
C LEU A 180 -5.67 -9.75 -10.78
N SER A 181 -6.24 -9.23 -9.70
CA SER A 181 -7.59 -8.66 -9.72
C SER A 181 -7.72 -7.45 -10.66
N TYR A 182 -6.71 -6.58 -10.73
CA TYR A 182 -6.69 -5.49 -11.71
C TYR A 182 -6.45 -6.01 -13.14
N GLY A 183 -5.55 -6.98 -13.29
CA GLY A 183 -5.24 -7.57 -14.60
C GLY A 183 -6.44 -8.27 -15.24
N LEU A 184 -7.22 -9.02 -14.45
CA LEU A 184 -8.47 -9.63 -14.91
C LEU A 184 -9.52 -8.61 -15.35
N ASN A 185 -9.45 -7.38 -14.82
CA ASN A 185 -10.30 -6.25 -15.23
C ASN A 185 -9.70 -5.45 -16.40
N GLY A 186 -8.63 -5.94 -17.04
CA GLY A 186 -7.96 -5.27 -18.17
C GLY A 186 -7.12 -4.05 -17.79
N ALA A 187 -6.92 -3.80 -16.49
CA ALA A 187 -6.27 -2.60 -15.97
C ALA A 187 -4.83 -2.88 -15.50
N VAL A 188 -3.89 -2.00 -15.88
CA VAL A 188 -2.53 -1.95 -15.31
C VAL A 188 -2.52 -0.95 -14.15
N PRO A 189 -2.36 -1.40 -12.90
CA PRO A 189 -2.32 -0.50 -11.76
C PRO A 189 -1.04 0.31 -11.75
N ASP A 190 -1.15 1.54 -11.29
CA ASP A 190 -0.01 2.32 -10.84
C ASP A 190 0.30 1.99 -9.38
N GLY A 191 1.38 2.57 -8.83
CA GLY A 191 1.69 2.33 -7.44
C GLY A 191 2.74 3.24 -6.88
N LEU A 192 2.82 3.23 -5.55
CA LEU A 192 3.67 4.10 -4.78
C LEU A 192 4.36 3.29 -3.69
N LEU A 193 5.66 3.50 -3.49
CA LEU A 193 6.36 3.11 -2.27
C LEU A 193 6.45 4.32 -1.37
N PHE A 194 5.88 4.18 -0.18
CA PHE A 194 5.99 5.15 0.88
C PHE A 194 6.99 4.62 1.89
N ARG A 195 8.03 5.39 2.20
CA ARG A 195 9.02 5.08 3.21
C ARG A 195 9.20 6.27 4.15
N VAL A 196 9.09 6.02 5.44
CA VAL A 196 9.49 6.96 6.49
C VAL A 196 10.58 6.32 7.34
N SER A 197 11.63 7.07 7.65
CA SER A 197 12.73 6.59 8.49
C SER A 197 13.25 7.67 9.44
N SER A 198 13.99 7.23 10.46
CA SER A 198 14.60 8.10 11.47
C SER A 198 16.03 7.62 11.72
N ILE A 199 16.94 8.51 12.11
CA ILE A 199 18.30 8.11 12.49
C ILE A 199 18.37 8.06 14.02
N GLY A 200 18.69 6.89 14.59
CA GLY A 200 18.78 6.69 16.02
C GLY A 200 18.70 5.22 16.44
N ARG A 201 19.18 4.92 17.66
CA ARG A 201 19.17 3.56 18.22
C ARG A 201 17.86 3.18 18.90
N ASP A 202 17.07 4.17 19.36
CA ASP A 202 15.75 3.90 19.94
C ASP A 202 14.71 3.67 18.84
N LYS A 203 14.64 2.42 18.38
CA LYS A 203 13.67 1.97 17.36
C LYS A 203 12.22 2.17 17.79
N ALA A 204 11.90 2.02 19.07
CA ALA A 204 10.52 2.11 19.55
C ALA A 204 10.04 3.56 19.48
N GLN A 205 10.87 4.51 19.90
CA GLN A 205 10.61 5.93 19.72
C GLN A 205 10.54 6.31 18.24
N ALA A 206 11.49 5.83 17.42
CA ALA A 206 11.50 6.10 16.00
C ALA A 206 10.20 5.66 15.30
N TYR A 207 9.70 4.45 15.59
CA TYR A 207 8.44 3.97 15.02
C TYR A 207 7.23 4.79 15.47
N ARG A 208 7.19 5.27 16.72
CA ARG A 208 6.13 6.19 17.18
C ARG A 208 6.18 7.53 16.45
N ASP A 209 7.37 8.05 16.20
CA ASP A 209 7.55 9.33 15.49
C ASP A 209 7.14 9.21 14.02
N GLN A 210 7.49 8.08 13.40
CA GLN A 210 7.09 7.72 12.05
C GLN A 210 5.57 7.59 11.91
N ASP A 211 4.92 6.93 12.87
CA ASP A 211 3.45 6.81 12.90
C ASP A 211 2.77 8.17 13.09
N ALA A 212 3.30 9.01 13.97
CA ALA A 212 2.79 10.36 14.20
C ALA A 212 2.93 11.24 12.95
N PHE A 213 4.08 11.17 12.27
CA PHE A 213 4.31 11.87 11.01
C PHE A 213 3.36 11.40 9.91
N ALA A 214 3.24 10.09 9.71
CA ALA A 214 2.35 9.53 8.68
C ALA A 214 0.89 9.92 8.93
N ASN A 215 0.42 9.87 10.18
CA ASN A 215 -0.92 10.31 10.55
C ASN A 215 -1.13 11.82 10.30
N ALA A 216 -0.14 12.66 10.63
CA ALA A 216 -0.22 14.10 10.37
C ALA A 216 -0.29 14.40 8.86
N LEU A 217 0.49 13.69 8.04
CA LEU A 217 0.44 13.82 6.58
C LEU A 217 -0.92 13.40 6.03
N LEU A 218 -1.45 12.26 6.49
CA LEU A 218 -2.75 11.75 6.03
C LEU A 218 -3.91 12.63 6.50
N ALA A 219 -3.79 13.30 7.64
CA ALA A 219 -4.76 14.27 8.11
C ALA A 219 -4.79 15.53 7.23
N ALA A 220 -3.63 15.97 6.72
CA ALA A 220 -3.52 17.10 5.79
C ALA A 220 -3.92 16.74 4.35
N ALA A 221 -3.92 15.47 4.00
CA ALA A 221 -4.26 14.98 2.67
C ALA A 221 -5.78 14.97 2.42
N SER A 222 -6.18 15.34 1.20
CA SER A 222 -7.56 15.16 0.72
C SER A 222 -7.95 13.67 0.69
N PRO A 223 -9.26 13.33 0.68
CA PRO A 223 -9.70 11.94 0.55
C PRO A 223 -9.05 11.19 -0.64
N ALA A 224 -8.99 11.82 -1.81
CA ALA A 224 -8.37 11.22 -2.99
C ALA A 224 -6.86 10.98 -2.78
N GLN A 225 -6.15 11.91 -2.16
CA GLN A 225 -4.72 11.75 -1.86
C GLN A 225 -4.48 10.64 -0.82
N ARG A 226 -5.34 10.50 0.20
CA ARG A 226 -5.24 9.40 1.17
C ARG A 226 -5.34 8.03 0.51
N VAL A 227 -6.23 7.85 -0.47
CA VAL A 227 -6.31 6.61 -1.24
C VAL A 227 -5.00 6.34 -1.98
N ARG A 228 -4.39 7.35 -2.60
CA ARG A 228 -3.14 7.17 -3.35
C ARG A 228 -1.93 6.91 -2.45
N LEU A 229 -1.81 7.63 -1.33
CA LEU A 229 -0.68 7.55 -0.40
C LEU A 229 -0.76 6.31 0.49
N ALA A 230 -1.95 5.96 0.96
CA ALA A 230 -2.15 4.96 2.01
C ALA A 230 -3.04 3.79 1.58
N GLY A 231 -3.61 3.79 0.38
CA GLY A 231 -4.47 2.70 -0.10
C GLY A 231 -5.70 2.46 0.77
N LEU A 232 -6.12 3.50 1.51
CA LEU A 232 -7.30 3.52 2.37
C LEU A 232 -8.52 3.90 1.55
N ALA A 233 -8.81 3.14 0.49
CA ALA A 233 -10.06 3.28 -0.23
C ALA A 233 -11.23 3.12 0.76
N PRO A 234 -12.26 3.97 0.70
CA PRO A 234 -13.51 3.69 1.40
C PRO A 234 -13.95 2.28 0.99
N VAL A 235 -14.19 1.40 1.96
CA VAL A 235 -14.92 0.16 1.68
C VAL A 235 -16.20 0.60 0.97
N PRO A 236 -16.52 0.11 -0.25
CA PRO A 236 -17.78 0.45 -0.88
C PRO A 236 -18.88 0.09 0.11
N SER A 237 -19.59 1.11 0.60
CA SER A 237 -20.82 0.90 1.36
C SER A 237 -21.70 0.04 0.48
N ALA A 238 -22.12 -1.13 0.99
CA ALA A 238 -23.11 -1.95 0.31
C ALA A 238 -24.24 -1.01 -0.16
N ALA A 239 -24.56 -1.05 -1.45
CA ALA A 239 -25.56 -0.18 -2.05
C ALA A 239 -26.84 -0.14 -1.18
N PRO A 240 -27.50 1.01 -1.02
CA PRO A 240 -28.80 1.07 -0.37
C PRO A 240 -29.80 0.36 -1.30
N GLY A 241 -29.95 -0.95 -1.10
CA GLY A 241 -30.64 -1.85 -2.00
C GLY A 241 -30.98 -3.16 -1.31
N ALA A 242 -31.40 -3.11 -0.05
CA ALA A 242 -32.20 -4.16 0.56
C ALA A 242 -33.28 -3.46 1.38
N SER A 243 -34.50 -3.59 0.86
CA SER A 243 -35.73 -2.99 1.35
C SER A 243 -35.87 -3.01 2.86
N SER A 244 -36.37 -1.89 3.38
CA SER A 244 -37.06 -1.82 4.66
C SER A 244 -38.12 -2.92 4.75
N LEU A 245 -37.81 -3.99 5.47
CA LEU A 245 -38.83 -4.77 6.16
C LEU A 245 -39.10 -4.03 7.47
N THR A 246 -40.15 -3.22 7.44
CA THR A 246 -40.83 -2.74 8.64
C THR A 246 -41.18 -3.95 9.51
N PRO A 247 -40.75 -4.01 10.79
CA PRO A 247 -41.33 -4.98 11.70
C PRO A 247 -42.77 -4.54 11.97
N SER A 248 -43.71 -5.34 11.47
CA SER A 248 -45.12 -5.27 11.83
C SER A 248 -45.25 -5.38 13.35
N ALA A 249 -46.04 -4.47 13.93
CA ALA A 249 -46.28 -4.36 15.36
C ALA A 249 -46.74 -5.68 15.99
N ALA A 250 -46.11 -6.04 17.10
CA ALA A 250 -46.62 -7.01 18.07
C ALA A 250 -47.28 -6.24 19.24
N PRO A 251 -48.36 -6.77 19.84
CA PRO A 251 -49.21 -6.03 20.76
C PRO A 251 -48.52 -5.74 22.10
N SER A 252 -48.84 -4.58 22.67
CA SER A 252 -48.38 -4.08 23.96
C SER A 252 -48.73 -5.05 25.10
N ILE A 253 -47.71 -5.56 25.79
CA ILE A 253 -47.88 -6.20 27.10
C ILE A 253 -47.75 -5.11 28.16
N VAL A 254 -48.84 -4.91 28.90
CA VAL A 254 -48.93 -4.01 30.06
C VAL A 254 -48.08 -4.58 31.21
N PRO A 255 -47.17 -3.80 31.82
CA PRO A 255 -46.53 -4.24 33.06
C PRO A 255 -47.51 -4.08 34.23
N ALA A 256 -47.65 -5.17 35.00
CA ALA A 256 -48.42 -5.18 36.25
C ALA A 256 -47.77 -4.27 37.30
N ALA A 257 -48.62 -3.64 38.10
CA ALA A 257 -48.26 -2.72 39.18
C ALA A 257 -47.54 -3.41 40.36
N ALA A 258 -46.73 -2.60 41.05
CA ALA A 258 -45.76 -2.91 42.11
C ALA A 258 -46.33 -3.39 43.46
N PRO A 259 -45.46 -3.79 44.40
CA PRO A 259 -45.66 -3.47 45.81
C PRO A 259 -44.55 -2.52 46.34
N PRO A 260 -44.85 -1.68 47.36
CA PRO A 260 -43.93 -0.68 47.90
C PRO A 260 -43.06 -1.19 49.07
N THR A 261 -42.15 -0.29 49.52
CA THR A 261 -41.43 -0.18 50.82
C THR A 261 -39.97 -0.69 50.83
N ALA A 262 -38.99 -0.09 51.54
CA ALA A 262 -39.01 0.68 52.79
C ALA A 262 -37.84 1.71 52.89
N PRO A 263 -37.78 2.60 53.92
CA PRO A 263 -36.94 3.82 53.95
C PRO A 263 -35.47 3.60 54.37
N PRO A 264 -34.58 4.62 54.19
CA PRO A 264 -33.17 4.51 54.54
C PRO A 264 -32.94 4.67 56.05
N ASN A 265 -32.14 3.76 56.64
CA ASN A 265 -31.64 3.92 58.01
C ASN A 265 -30.41 4.84 58.03
N ALA A 266 -30.49 5.82 58.92
CA ALA A 266 -29.43 6.76 59.27
C ALA A 266 -28.33 6.10 60.14
N SER A 267 -27.19 6.77 60.14
CA SER A 267 -25.91 6.53 60.83
C SER A 267 -26.02 6.32 62.36
N PRO A 268 -24.91 5.99 63.05
CA PRO A 268 -23.85 6.97 63.34
C PRO A 268 -22.49 6.69 62.68
#